data_AF-X0KSE7-F1
#
_entry.id   AF-X0KSE7-F1
#
_cell.length_a   1.000
_cell.length_b   1.000
_cell.length_c   1.000
_cell.angle_alpha   90.00
_cell.angle_beta   90.00
_cell.angle_gamma   90.00
#
_symmetry.space_group_name_H-M   'P 1'
#
loop_
_entity.id
_entity.type
_entity.pdbx_description
1 polymer ?
#
loop_
_entity_poly.entity_id
_entity_poly.type
_entity_poly.pdbx_seq_one_letter_code
_entity_poly.pdbx_strand_id
1 'polypeptide(L)'
;MGVFDLQTKGQDGIPDARAQEPQRSSSNSNSNQPYKIQVFEKPPPKYEHTSSTLPFGFGKFPAGVIVVLNLLKAAAKVMYGGHKGAWAALNERHGQIWLDSAYTLRPVTYTAILLYAAVRLLVGNALGSNMTFYFTTFPNLETDQLSNTELSTLNALMEVMNAKTFRLACQHVSETSTALAGQGLEDFINNGANFLEKDTPDERLVKLLAFTREKMKRFWHGWDGSDLDFEKLRSLYKKAWNESKKQPKLLNNTSFIY
;
A
#
# COMPACT_ATOMS: atom_id res chain seq x y z
N MET A 1 6.26 -67.23 -26.70
CA MET A 1 7.02 -66.87 -27.91
C MET A 1 7.02 -65.36 -28.04
N GLY A 2 8.20 -64.74 -28.15
CA GLY A 2 8.36 -63.40 -28.74
C GLY A 2 8.19 -62.19 -27.82
N VAL A 3 9.33 -61.69 -27.35
CA VAL A 3 9.58 -60.33 -26.81
C VAL A 3 9.61 -59.32 -27.97
N PHE A 4 9.10 -58.09 -27.81
CA PHE A 4 9.86 -56.83 -27.98
C PHE A 4 9.05 -55.56 -27.69
N ASP A 5 9.67 -54.72 -26.86
CA ASP A 5 9.37 -53.36 -26.42
C ASP A 5 9.28 -52.31 -27.55
N LEU A 6 8.48 -51.26 -27.31
CA LEU A 6 8.97 -49.86 -27.24
C LEU A 6 7.88 -48.91 -26.69
N GLN A 7 8.06 -48.51 -25.43
CA GLN A 7 7.98 -47.13 -24.89
C GLN A 7 7.02 -46.14 -25.61
N THR A 8 6.04 -45.49 -24.97
CA THR A 8 6.11 -44.81 -23.67
C THR A 8 4.70 -44.45 -23.15
N LYS A 9 4.48 -44.75 -21.86
CA LYS A 9 3.71 -44.04 -20.80
C LYS A 9 2.79 -42.88 -21.25
N GLY A 10 1.55 -42.76 -20.80
CA GLY A 10 0.79 -43.43 -19.74
C GLY A 10 -0.48 -42.62 -19.51
N GLN A 11 -1.61 -43.32 -19.33
CA GLN A 11 -2.88 -42.76 -18.85
C GLN A 11 -2.71 -42.17 -17.45
N ASP A 12 -3.68 -41.34 -17.05
CA ASP A 12 -4.27 -41.19 -15.70
C ASP A 12 -4.72 -39.71 -15.55
N GLY A 13 -6.01 -39.38 -15.47
CA GLY A 13 -6.90 -39.76 -14.38
C GLY A 13 -7.04 -38.55 -13.44
N ILE A 14 -8.08 -37.73 -13.66
CA ILE A 14 -8.44 -36.56 -12.82
C ILE A 14 -8.84 -37.05 -11.41
N PRO A 15 -8.31 -36.46 -10.31
CA PRO A 15 -9.09 -35.50 -9.52
C PRO A 15 -8.29 -34.39 -8.79
N ASP A 16 -9.01 -33.31 -8.45
CA ASP A 16 -8.75 -32.25 -7.47
C ASP A 16 -7.35 -32.15 -6.83
N ALA A 17 -6.59 -31.13 -7.24
CA ALA A 17 -5.45 -30.63 -6.49
C ALA A 17 -5.84 -29.35 -5.75
N ARG A 18 -6.10 -29.50 -4.45
CA ARG A 18 -6.04 -28.44 -3.44
C ARG A 18 -4.85 -27.52 -3.74
N ALA A 19 -5.09 -26.22 -3.83
CA ALA A 19 -4.03 -25.23 -3.78
C ALA A 19 -3.21 -25.49 -2.50
N GLN A 20 -2.00 -26.01 -2.67
CA GLN A 20 -1.05 -26.09 -1.58
C GLN A 20 -0.76 -24.64 -1.18
N GLU A 21 -1.28 -24.24 -0.02
CA GLU A 21 -0.70 -23.15 0.75
C GLU A 21 0.81 -23.39 0.79
N PRO A 22 1.65 -22.35 0.56
CA PRO A 22 3.05 -22.45 0.90
C PRO A 22 3.08 -22.88 2.37
N GLN A 23 3.63 -24.07 2.64
CA GLN A 23 3.89 -24.50 4.01
C GLN A 23 4.63 -23.35 4.69
N ARG A 24 3.93 -22.66 5.59
CA ARG A 24 4.57 -21.90 6.65
C ARG A 24 5.37 -22.93 7.41
N SER A 25 6.65 -23.05 7.05
CA SER A 25 7.66 -23.41 8.01
C SER A 25 7.41 -22.48 9.18
N SER A 26 6.93 -23.07 10.27
CA SER A 26 6.92 -22.51 11.61
C SER A 26 8.35 -22.20 11.99
N SER A 27 8.88 -21.11 11.44
CA SER A 27 10.12 -20.53 11.90
C SER A 27 9.74 -19.70 13.11
N ASN A 28 9.95 -20.30 14.28
CA ASN A 28 10.30 -19.56 15.48
C ASN A 28 11.54 -18.72 15.15
N SER A 29 11.35 -17.57 14.51
CA SER A 29 12.40 -16.60 14.29
C SER A 29 12.52 -15.75 15.55
N ASN A 30 13.14 -16.35 16.58
CA ASN A 30 13.90 -15.59 17.56
C ASN A 30 15.13 -15.01 16.84
N SER A 31 14.93 -13.99 16.01
CA SER A 31 16.04 -13.19 15.53
C SER A 31 16.15 -11.95 16.40
N ASN A 32 17.13 -11.96 17.32
CA ASN A 32 17.64 -10.79 18.03
C ASN A 32 18.33 -9.78 17.07
N GLN A 33 17.80 -9.60 15.87
CA GLN A 33 18.36 -8.67 14.90
C GLN A 33 17.67 -7.32 14.99
N PRO A 34 18.42 -6.21 15.10
CA PRO A 34 17.84 -4.87 15.11
C PRO A 34 17.11 -4.59 13.79
N TYR A 35 15.91 -4.01 13.91
CA TYR A 35 15.05 -3.62 12.79
C TYR A 35 15.79 -2.65 11.84
N LYS A 36 15.77 -2.91 10.52
CA LYS A 36 16.54 -2.14 9.51
C LYS A 36 15.65 -1.70 8.34
N ILE A 37 15.71 -0.42 7.97
CA ILE A 37 14.92 0.19 6.88
C ILE A 37 15.75 0.20 5.58
N GLN A 38 15.18 -0.21 4.45
CA GLN A 38 15.81 -0.14 3.12
C GLN A 38 15.44 1.17 2.40
N VAL A 39 16.39 1.77 1.67
CA VAL A 39 16.21 3.03 0.92
C VAL A 39 16.58 2.78 -0.56
N PHE A 40 15.77 3.25 -1.51
CA PHE A 40 16.07 3.20 -2.94
C PHE A 40 16.81 4.48 -3.37
N GLU A 41 18.05 4.35 -3.86
CA GLU A 41 18.95 5.48 -4.14
C GLU A 41 18.92 6.01 -5.59
N LYS A 42 18.33 5.30 -6.56
CA LYS A 42 18.42 5.72 -7.97
C LYS A 42 17.31 6.70 -8.38
N PRO A 43 17.65 7.90 -8.90
CA PRO A 43 16.66 8.81 -9.46
C PRO A 43 16.04 8.23 -10.75
N PRO A 44 14.75 8.51 -11.02
CA PRO A 44 14.11 8.08 -12.26
C PRO A 44 14.75 8.76 -13.49
N PRO A 45 14.69 8.12 -14.67
CA PRO A 45 15.21 8.70 -15.91
C PRO A 45 14.51 10.01 -16.28
N LYS A 46 15.25 10.92 -16.93
CA LYS A 46 14.70 12.18 -17.45
C LYS A 46 13.85 11.90 -18.69
N TYR A 47 12.61 12.40 -18.71
CA TYR A 47 11.70 12.28 -19.86
C TYR A 47 11.95 13.41 -20.86
N GLU A 48 11.92 13.09 -22.15
CA GLU A 48 12.06 14.06 -23.25
C GLU A 48 10.82 14.95 -23.41
N HIS A 49 11.03 16.14 -23.96
CA HIS A 49 9.97 17.11 -24.24
C HIS A 49 9.07 16.60 -25.36
N THR A 50 7.81 16.31 -25.05
CA THR A 50 6.83 15.86 -26.05
C THR A 50 6.16 17.06 -26.72
N SER A 51 6.14 17.07 -28.06
CA SER A 51 5.43 18.06 -28.87
C SER A 51 3.91 17.99 -28.61
N SER A 52 3.33 19.11 -28.18
CA SER A 52 1.93 19.24 -27.76
C SER A 52 0.98 19.52 -28.93
N THR A 53 0.85 18.58 -29.87
CA THR A 53 -0.19 18.68 -30.92
C THR A 53 -1.01 17.40 -31.02
N LEU A 54 -2.34 17.57 -31.00
CA LEU A 54 -3.36 16.53 -31.11
C LEU A 54 -4.01 16.60 -32.50
N PRO A 55 -4.38 15.48 -33.13
CA PRO A 55 -5.35 15.48 -34.21
C PRO A 55 -6.75 15.68 -33.62
N PHE A 56 -7.44 16.71 -34.12
CA PHE A 56 -8.87 17.06 -34.04
C PHE A 56 -9.61 16.91 -32.70
N GLY A 57 -10.20 18.03 -32.25
CA GLY A 57 -11.33 18.06 -31.29
C GLY A 57 -11.05 18.57 -29.87
N PHE A 58 -9.79 18.74 -29.48
CA PHE A 58 -9.41 19.09 -28.09
C PHE A 58 -8.75 20.47 -27.93
N GLY A 59 -8.84 21.35 -28.93
CA GLY A 59 -8.19 22.68 -28.93
C GLY A 59 -8.64 23.65 -27.82
N LYS A 60 -9.62 23.25 -26.98
CA LYS A 60 -10.12 24.04 -25.84
C LYS A 60 -9.55 23.61 -24.49
N PHE A 61 -8.74 22.55 -24.42
CA PHE A 61 -8.17 22.07 -23.17
C PHE A 61 -6.80 22.72 -22.88
N PRO A 62 -6.43 22.92 -21.61
CA PRO A 62 -5.08 23.34 -21.24
C PRO A 62 -4.01 22.38 -21.79
N ALA A 63 -2.84 22.91 -22.15
CA ALA A 63 -1.75 22.13 -22.75
C ALA A 63 -1.35 20.89 -21.92
N GLY A 64 -1.33 20.99 -20.59
CA GLY A 64 -1.04 19.84 -19.72
C GLY A 64 -2.09 18.72 -19.81
N VAL A 65 -3.37 19.07 -19.95
CA VAL A 65 -4.45 18.10 -20.15
C VAL A 65 -4.29 17.39 -21.49
N ILE A 66 -3.93 18.14 -22.54
CA ILE A 66 -3.64 17.58 -23.87
C ILE A 66 -2.52 16.54 -23.80
N VAL A 67 -1.42 16.84 -23.09
CA VAL A 67 -0.29 15.92 -22.92
C VAL A 67 -0.74 14.64 -22.21
N VAL A 68 -1.51 14.75 -21.12
CA VAL A 68 -2.02 13.58 -20.40
C VAL A 68 -2.95 12.74 -21.30
N LEU A 69 -3.90 13.36 -22.00
CA LEU A 69 -4.80 12.65 -22.91
C LEU A 69 -4.04 11.93 -24.04
N ASN A 70 -3.01 12.57 -24.60
CA ASN A 70 -2.12 11.95 -25.59
C ASN A 70 -1.42 10.72 -25.03
N LEU A 71 -0.88 10.83 -23.81
CA LEU A 71 -0.24 9.71 -23.12
C LEU A 71 -1.22 8.55 -22.92
N LEU A 72 -2.45 8.82 -22.46
CA LEU A 72 -3.46 7.77 -22.25
C LEU A 72 -3.86 7.07 -23.57
N LYS A 73 -4.03 7.83 -24.64
CA LYS A 73 -4.31 7.30 -25.99
C LYS A 73 -3.15 6.46 -26.52
N ALA A 74 -1.91 6.91 -26.34
CA ALA A 74 -0.73 6.16 -26.73
C ALA A 74 -0.63 4.86 -25.93
N ALA A 75 -0.81 4.94 -24.61
CA ALA A 75 -0.81 3.79 -23.70
C ALA A 75 -1.84 2.72 -24.09
N ALA A 76 -3.04 3.12 -24.53
CA ALA A 76 -4.08 2.20 -25.01
C ALA A 76 -3.69 1.45 -26.31
N LYS A 77 -2.73 1.97 -27.08
CA LYS A 77 -2.24 1.36 -28.33
C LYS A 77 -1.00 0.50 -28.16
N VAL A 78 -0.32 0.56 -27.01
CA VAL A 78 0.87 -0.25 -26.73
C VAL A 78 0.49 -1.72 -26.72
N MET A 79 1.28 -2.57 -27.38
CA MET A 79 1.18 -4.02 -27.22
C MET A 79 2.41 -4.52 -26.47
N TYR A 80 2.18 -5.24 -25.37
CA TYR A 80 3.26 -5.84 -24.58
C TYR A 80 2.84 -7.24 -24.13
N GLY A 81 3.66 -8.25 -24.43
CA GLY A 81 3.39 -9.64 -24.02
C GLY A 81 2.07 -10.24 -24.55
N GLY A 82 1.56 -9.79 -25.70
CA GLY A 82 0.29 -10.26 -26.28
C GLY A 82 -0.97 -9.54 -25.75
N HIS A 83 -0.86 -8.71 -24.72
CA HIS A 83 -1.96 -7.89 -24.24
C HIS A 83 -2.04 -6.57 -25.02
N LYS A 84 -3.26 -6.21 -25.45
CA LYS A 84 -3.53 -4.97 -26.18
C LYS A 84 -3.83 -3.85 -25.19
N GLY A 85 -2.95 -2.86 -25.15
CA GLY A 85 -3.03 -1.66 -24.33
C GLY A 85 -2.38 -1.84 -22.96
N ALA A 86 -1.71 -0.79 -22.49
CA ALA A 86 -1.08 -0.73 -21.17
C ALA A 86 -2.08 -0.83 -19.99
N TRP A 87 -3.39 -0.83 -20.29
CA TRP A 87 -4.48 -0.88 -19.33
C TRP A 87 -5.11 -2.26 -19.21
N ALA A 88 -4.75 -3.23 -20.06
CA ALA A 88 -5.35 -4.58 -20.05
C ALA A 88 -5.29 -5.23 -18.65
N ALA A 89 -4.18 -5.05 -17.94
CA ALA A 89 -4.00 -5.53 -16.58
C ALA A 89 -5.01 -4.96 -15.58
N LEU A 90 -5.54 -3.75 -15.79
CA LEU A 90 -6.58 -3.18 -14.94
C LEU A 90 -7.93 -3.89 -15.14
N ASN A 91 -8.22 -4.39 -16.35
CA ASN A 91 -9.46 -5.10 -16.62
C ASN A 91 -9.42 -6.54 -16.10
N GLU A 92 -8.25 -7.18 -16.13
CA GLU A 92 -8.10 -8.61 -15.83
C GLU A 92 -7.79 -8.90 -14.35
N ARG A 93 -7.41 -7.90 -13.56
CA ARG A 93 -6.92 -8.09 -12.18
C ARG A 93 -7.48 -7.05 -11.22
N HIS A 94 -7.55 -7.43 -9.94
CA HIS A 94 -7.77 -6.46 -8.87
C HIS A 94 -6.55 -5.55 -8.71
N GLY A 95 -6.76 -4.24 -8.81
CA GLY A 95 -5.69 -3.24 -8.69
C GLY A 95 -5.62 -2.65 -7.27
N GLN A 96 -4.49 -2.77 -6.59
CA GLN A 96 -4.25 -2.07 -5.32
C GLN A 96 -3.41 -0.81 -5.57
N ILE A 97 -3.98 0.35 -5.29
CA ILE A 97 -3.35 1.66 -5.53
C ILE A 97 -2.97 2.28 -4.19
N TRP A 98 -1.68 2.27 -3.87
CA TRP A 98 -1.13 2.87 -2.65
C TRP A 98 -0.67 4.30 -2.90
N LEU A 99 -1.18 5.22 -2.09
CA LEU A 99 -0.93 6.66 -2.20
C LEU A 99 -0.11 7.13 -1.00
N ASP A 100 1.10 7.61 -1.27
CA ASP A 100 1.91 8.26 -0.26
C ASP A 100 1.29 9.60 0.12
N SER A 101 0.94 9.75 1.39
CA SER A 101 0.22 10.90 1.95
C SER A 101 1.07 11.65 2.98
N ALA A 102 2.39 11.45 2.97
CA ALA A 102 3.31 12.17 3.87
C ALA A 102 3.21 13.70 3.72
N TYR A 103 3.09 14.40 4.85
CA TYR A 103 2.95 15.85 4.85
C TYR A 103 4.21 16.59 4.41
N THR A 104 5.37 15.93 4.50
CA THR A 104 6.69 16.44 4.12
C THR A 104 6.92 16.43 2.61
N LEU A 105 6.03 15.82 1.83
CA LEU A 105 6.12 15.80 0.38
C LEU A 105 6.02 17.22 -0.18
N ARG A 106 6.83 17.50 -1.22
CA ARG A 106 6.80 18.78 -1.90
C ARG A 106 5.45 18.99 -2.61
N PRO A 107 5.02 20.26 -2.80
CA PRO A 107 3.78 20.58 -3.50
C PRO A 107 3.60 19.87 -4.86
N VAL A 108 4.68 19.83 -5.65
CA VAL A 108 4.68 19.15 -6.95
C VAL A 108 4.46 17.64 -6.82
N THR A 109 5.02 17.02 -5.77
CA THR A 109 4.92 15.57 -5.54
C THR A 109 3.51 15.18 -5.14
N TYR A 110 2.87 15.91 -4.22
CA TYR A 110 1.46 15.62 -3.87
C TYR A 110 0.55 15.75 -5.10
N THR A 111 0.79 16.77 -5.93
CA THR A 111 -0.01 17.02 -7.13
C THR A 111 0.14 15.88 -8.14
N ALA A 112 1.37 15.39 -8.32
CA ALA A 112 1.65 14.25 -9.19
C ALA A 112 1.02 12.95 -8.69
N ILE A 113 1.07 12.67 -7.39
CA ILE A 113 0.43 11.48 -6.79
C ILE A 113 -1.09 11.53 -6.99
N LEU A 114 -1.71 12.68 -6.71
CA LEU A 114 -3.16 12.84 -6.88
C LEU A 114 -3.56 12.74 -8.37
N LEU A 115 -2.79 13.31 -9.28
CA LEU A 115 -3.01 13.17 -10.73
C LEU A 115 -2.91 11.70 -11.17
N TYR A 116 -1.90 10.97 -10.70
CA TYR A 116 -1.75 9.55 -10.97
C TYR A 116 -2.95 8.74 -10.47
N ALA A 117 -3.36 8.98 -9.22
CA ALA A 117 -4.51 8.33 -8.61
C ALA A 117 -5.81 8.62 -9.39
N ALA A 118 -6.03 9.88 -9.78
CA ALA A 118 -7.19 10.31 -10.55
C ALA A 118 -7.23 9.64 -11.92
N VAL A 119 -6.09 9.56 -12.62
CA VAL A 119 -6.00 8.86 -13.90
C VAL A 119 -6.33 7.39 -13.73
N ARG A 120 -5.80 6.72 -12.69
CA ARG A 120 -6.11 5.31 -12.41
C ARG A 120 -7.58 5.11 -12.11
N LEU A 121 -8.18 5.95 -11.28
CA LEU A 121 -9.59 5.91 -10.96
C LEU A 121 -10.46 6.06 -12.21
N LEU A 122 -10.20 7.10 -13.03
CA LEU A 122 -10.97 7.36 -14.25
C LEU A 122 -10.84 6.23 -15.27
N VAL A 123 -9.61 5.77 -15.54
CA VAL A 123 -9.37 4.69 -16.51
C VAL A 123 -9.96 3.38 -16.01
N GLY A 124 -9.76 3.03 -14.75
CA GLY A 124 -10.30 1.80 -14.20
C GLY A 124 -11.83 1.82 -14.16
N ASN A 125 -12.45 2.92 -13.76
CA ASN A 125 -13.91 3.05 -13.79
C ASN A 125 -14.46 2.92 -15.22
N ALA A 126 -13.79 3.52 -16.21
CA ALA A 126 -14.17 3.39 -17.62
C ALA A 126 -14.02 1.96 -18.16
N LEU A 127 -13.14 1.14 -17.58
CA LEU A 127 -12.90 -0.24 -17.96
C LEU A 127 -13.69 -1.25 -17.10
N GLY A 128 -14.44 -0.80 -16.09
CA GLY A 128 -15.09 -1.69 -15.12
C GLY A 128 -14.11 -2.44 -14.22
N SER A 129 -12.90 -1.89 -14.04
CA SER A 129 -11.84 -2.47 -13.24
C SER A 129 -12.17 -2.44 -11.75
N ASN A 130 -11.96 -3.58 -11.07
CA ASN A 130 -12.00 -3.64 -9.62
C ASN A 130 -10.67 -3.10 -9.04
N MET A 131 -10.73 -2.01 -8.28
CA MET A 131 -9.55 -1.39 -7.67
C MET A 131 -9.83 -1.01 -6.23
N THR A 132 -8.79 -1.06 -5.39
CA THR A 132 -8.83 -0.51 -4.03
C THR A 132 -7.75 0.54 -3.86
N PHE A 133 -8.12 1.70 -3.31
CA PHE A 133 -7.21 2.81 -3.03
C PHE A 133 -6.85 2.84 -1.55
N TYR A 134 -5.57 2.95 -1.25
CA TYR A 134 -5.04 2.99 0.12
C TYR A 134 -4.21 4.25 0.31
N PHE A 135 -4.27 4.85 1.50
CA PHE A 135 -3.33 5.91 1.90
C PHE A 135 -2.35 5.35 2.91
N THR A 136 -1.06 5.67 2.76
CA THR A 136 0.01 5.08 3.60
C THR A 136 -0.02 5.52 5.06
N THR A 137 -0.70 6.62 5.38
CA THR A 137 -0.73 7.22 6.74
C THR A 137 -2.12 7.25 7.35
N PHE A 138 -3.15 6.89 6.58
CA PHE A 138 -4.54 6.96 7.01
C PHE A 138 -5.30 5.72 6.50
N PRO A 139 -5.62 4.76 7.38
CA PRO A 139 -6.43 3.60 7.02
C PRO A 139 -7.91 4.01 6.87
N ASN A 140 -8.70 3.17 6.19
CA ASN A 140 -10.14 3.37 6.10
C ASN A 140 -10.82 2.95 7.42
N LEU A 141 -11.19 3.93 8.24
CA LEU A 141 -11.92 3.72 9.50
C LEU A 141 -13.43 3.55 9.31
N GLU A 142 -13.93 3.80 8.10
CA GLU A 142 -15.36 3.69 7.75
C GLU A 142 -15.66 2.37 7.02
N THR A 143 -14.70 1.45 6.98
CA THR A 143 -14.83 0.16 6.31
C THR A 143 -15.82 -0.76 7.04
N ASP A 144 -16.66 -1.45 6.27
CA ASP A 144 -17.53 -2.53 6.75
C ASP A 144 -16.79 -3.88 6.83
N GLN A 145 -15.56 -3.94 6.32
CA GLN A 145 -14.73 -5.15 6.29
C GLN A 145 -14.09 -5.49 7.64
N LEU A 146 -14.14 -4.57 8.60
CA LEU A 146 -13.63 -4.78 9.96
C LEU A 146 -14.79 -4.97 10.93
N SER A 147 -14.68 -5.97 11.79
CA SER A 147 -15.55 -6.10 12.94
C SER A 147 -15.36 -4.93 13.92
N ASN A 148 -16.35 -4.68 14.79
CA ASN A 148 -16.26 -3.64 15.82
C ASN A 148 -15.02 -3.81 16.73
N THR A 149 -14.63 -5.05 17.00
CA THR A 149 -13.44 -5.35 17.80
C THR A 149 -12.15 -5.01 17.06
N GLU A 150 -12.08 -5.31 15.76
CA GLU A 150 -10.92 -4.95 14.93
C GLU A 150 -10.82 -3.45 14.70
N LEU A 151 -11.96 -2.77 14.50
CA LEU A 151 -12.00 -1.32 14.40
C LEU A 151 -11.56 -0.65 15.71
N SER A 152 -12.00 -1.16 16.86
CA SER A 152 -11.54 -0.72 18.18
C SER A 152 -10.02 -0.89 18.33
N THR A 153 -9.49 -2.05 17.90
CA THR A 153 -8.05 -2.33 17.88
C THR A 153 -7.31 -1.34 16.98
N LEU A 154 -7.81 -1.09 15.77
CA LEU A 154 -7.20 -0.16 14.81
C LEU A 154 -7.16 1.28 15.34
N ASN A 155 -8.25 1.74 15.94
CA ASN A 155 -8.32 3.06 16.56
C ASN A 155 -7.30 3.18 17.71
N ALA A 156 -7.19 2.17 18.57
CA ALA A 156 -6.19 2.15 19.64
C ALA A 156 -4.75 2.18 19.08
N LEU A 157 -4.47 1.41 18.02
CA LEU A 157 -3.18 1.45 17.34
C LEU A 157 -2.91 2.83 16.71
N MET A 158 -3.93 3.50 16.17
CA MET A 158 -3.79 4.85 15.63
C MET A 158 -3.45 5.89 16.71
N GLU A 159 -4.02 5.79 17.91
CA GLU A 159 -3.67 6.67 19.03
C GLU A 159 -2.19 6.50 19.42
N VAL A 160 -1.71 5.26 19.51
CA VAL A 160 -0.27 4.98 19.73
C VAL A 160 0.57 5.54 18.59
N MET A 161 0.13 5.33 17.34
CA MET A 161 0.83 5.78 16.12
C MET A 161 0.95 7.31 16.04
N ASN A 162 -0.02 8.03 16.58
CA ASN A 162 -0.09 9.49 16.58
C ASN A 162 0.59 10.14 17.81
N ALA A 163 1.16 9.34 18.71
CA ALA A 163 1.81 9.84 19.92
C ALA A 163 3.09 10.64 19.61
N LYS A 164 3.20 11.84 20.20
CA LYS A 164 4.35 12.74 20.00
C LYS A 164 5.59 12.38 20.83
N THR A 165 5.41 11.58 21.89
CA THR A 165 6.48 11.21 22.83
C THR A 165 6.36 9.73 23.19
N PHE A 166 7.49 9.09 23.53
CA PHE A 166 7.49 7.70 23.97
C PHE A 166 6.59 7.48 25.18
N ARG A 167 6.63 8.40 26.16
CA ARG A 167 5.77 8.34 27.35
C ARG A 167 4.29 8.34 26.99
N LEU A 168 3.86 9.21 26.08
CA LEU A 168 2.46 9.27 25.64
C LEU A 168 2.06 8.01 24.87
N ALA A 169 2.94 7.47 24.05
CA ALA A 169 2.70 6.20 23.36
C ALA A 169 2.49 5.05 24.36
N CYS A 170 3.34 4.94 25.38
CA CYS A 170 3.18 3.95 26.45
C CYS A 170 1.89 4.15 27.24
N GLN A 171 1.50 5.41 27.49
CA GLN A 171 0.24 5.74 28.15
C GLN A 171 -0.95 5.23 27.32
N HIS A 172 -1.00 5.52 26.01
CA HIS A 172 -2.06 5.00 25.14
C HIS A 172 -2.10 3.47 25.12
N VAL A 173 -0.94 2.81 25.09
CA VAL A 173 -0.89 1.33 25.17
C VAL A 173 -1.54 0.83 26.46
N SER A 174 -1.21 1.45 27.60
CA SER A 174 -1.75 1.05 28.90
C SER A 174 -3.26 1.34 29.04
N GLU A 175 -3.71 2.51 28.61
CA GLU A 175 -5.12 2.94 28.70
C GLU A 175 -6.04 2.13 27.79
N THR A 176 -5.51 1.62 26.67
CA THR A 176 -6.27 0.83 25.68
C THR A 176 -5.85 -0.65 25.65
N SER A 177 -5.27 -1.15 26.75
CA SER A 177 -4.73 -2.51 26.87
C SER A 177 -5.71 -3.62 26.44
N THR A 178 -6.99 -3.47 26.77
CA THR A 178 -8.03 -4.43 26.35
C THR A 178 -8.24 -4.45 24.83
N ALA A 179 -8.24 -3.29 24.18
CA ALA A 179 -8.35 -3.20 22.72
C ALA A 179 -7.07 -3.64 22.01
N LEU A 180 -5.91 -3.48 22.66
CA LEU A 180 -4.60 -3.88 22.16
C LEU A 180 -4.18 -5.29 22.59
N ALA A 181 -5.08 -6.06 23.20
CA ALA A 181 -4.81 -7.43 23.59
C ALA A 181 -4.37 -8.26 22.39
N GLY A 182 -3.31 -9.05 22.56
CA GLY A 182 -2.74 -9.88 21.49
C GLY A 182 -2.03 -9.12 20.36
N GLN A 183 -1.89 -7.79 20.46
CA GLN A 183 -1.06 -7.01 19.51
C GLN A 183 0.43 -7.07 19.88
N GLY A 184 0.76 -7.39 21.14
CA GLY A 184 2.13 -7.51 21.65
C GLY A 184 2.84 -6.18 21.91
N LEU A 185 2.10 -5.07 22.02
CA LEU A 185 2.70 -3.75 22.28
C LEU A 185 3.24 -3.63 23.71
N GLU A 186 2.54 -4.17 24.71
CA GLU A 186 3.01 -4.18 26.10
C GLU A 186 4.29 -5.01 26.25
N ASP A 187 4.32 -6.22 25.68
CA ASP A 187 5.51 -7.07 25.65
C ASP A 187 6.68 -6.38 24.93
N PHE A 188 6.39 -5.68 23.84
CA PHE A 188 7.40 -4.92 23.11
C PHE A 188 8.02 -3.80 23.97
N ILE A 189 7.20 -3.07 24.73
CA ILE A 189 7.65 -1.99 25.62
C ILE A 189 8.45 -2.55 26.80
N ASN A 190 8.02 -3.67 27.38
CA ASN A 190 8.62 -4.25 28.57
C ASN A 190 9.88 -5.08 28.28
N ASN A 191 10.06 -5.53 27.04
CA ASN A 191 11.26 -6.25 26.63
C ASN A 191 12.42 -5.27 26.37
N GLY A 192 13.32 -5.16 27.35
CA GLY A 192 14.52 -4.33 27.28
C GLY A 192 15.43 -4.61 26.07
N ALA A 193 15.36 -5.80 25.45
CA ALA A 193 16.14 -6.10 24.25
C ALA A 193 15.71 -5.30 23.01
N ASN A 194 14.49 -4.76 22.99
CA ASN A 194 13.99 -3.92 21.89
C ASN A 194 14.61 -2.52 21.89
N PHE A 195 15.18 -2.09 23.03
CA PHE A 195 15.76 -0.78 23.21
C PHE A 195 17.24 -0.90 23.56
N LEU A 196 18.09 -0.12 22.88
CA LEU A 196 19.49 -0.02 23.30
C LEU A 196 19.54 0.82 24.57
N GLU A 197 20.49 0.52 25.45
CA GLU A 197 20.69 1.27 26.70
C GLU A 197 20.89 2.77 26.43
N LYS A 198 21.52 3.10 25.31
CA LYS A 198 21.79 4.47 24.84
C LYS A 198 20.66 5.09 24.02
N ASP A 199 19.57 4.37 23.74
CA ASP A 199 18.45 4.92 22.98
C ASP A 199 17.86 6.11 23.73
N THR A 200 17.82 7.25 23.06
CA THR A 200 17.06 8.42 23.46
C THR A 200 15.55 8.12 23.47
N PRO A 201 14.72 8.88 24.21
CA PRO A 201 13.27 8.72 24.17
C PRO A 201 12.68 8.80 22.76
N ASP A 202 13.32 9.56 21.86
CA ASP A 202 12.89 9.72 20.48
C ASP A 202 13.16 8.47 19.65
N GLU A 203 14.31 7.82 19.83
CA GLU A 203 14.62 6.54 19.16
C GLU A 203 13.70 5.42 19.66
N ARG A 204 13.43 5.37 20.97
CA ARG A 204 12.47 4.41 21.54
C ARG A 204 11.06 4.62 20.97
N LEU A 205 10.64 5.88 20.83
CA LEU A 205 9.38 6.22 20.17
C LEU A 205 9.36 5.72 18.72
N VAL A 206 10.38 6.04 17.91
CA VAL A 206 10.44 5.59 16.51
C VAL A 206 10.35 4.07 16.38
N LYS A 207 11.03 3.32 17.25
CA LYS A 207 10.95 1.84 17.28
C LYS A 207 9.55 1.34 17.60
N LEU A 208 8.91 1.91 18.63
CA LEU A 208 7.53 1.55 18.99
C LEU A 208 6.53 1.92 17.88
N LEU A 209 6.67 3.08 17.24
CA LEU A 209 5.82 3.50 16.13
C LEU A 209 5.99 2.58 14.91
N ALA A 210 7.22 2.17 14.60
CA ALA A 210 7.48 1.20 13.53
C ALA A 210 6.81 -0.16 13.82
N PHE A 211 6.93 -0.66 15.06
CA PHE A 211 6.26 -1.89 15.47
C PHE A 211 4.74 -1.76 15.42
N THR A 212 4.18 -0.64 15.90
CA THR A 212 2.75 -0.32 15.84
C THR A 212 2.26 -0.36 14.40
N ARG A 213 2.99 0.26 13.46
CA ARG A 213 2.67 0.24 12.03
C ARG A 213 2.61 -1.17 11.45
N GLU A 214 3.53 -2.05 11.82
CA GLU A 214 3.48 -3.47 11.41
C GLU A 214 2.20 -4.16 11.90
N LYS A 215 1.74 -3.87 13.11
CA LYS A 215 0.48 -4.41 13.65
C LYS A 215 -0.75 -3.84 12.96
N MET A 216 -0.69 -2.59 12.50
CA MET A 216 -1.79 -1.95 11.77
C MET A 216 -2.02 -2.55 10.37
N LYS A 217 -0.99 -3.14 9.72
CA LYS A 217 -1.08 -3.62 8.33
C LYS A 217 -2.26 -4.54 8.06
N ARG A 218 -2.56 -5.45 9.00
CA ARG A 218 -3.68 -6.41 8.85
C ARG A 218 -5.07 -5.77 8.94
N PHE A 219 -5.16 -4.57 9.48
CA PHE A 219 -6.40 -3.79 9.58
C PHE A 219 -6.46 -2.69 8.52
N TRP A 220 -5.51 -2.67 7.59
CA TRP A 220 -5.37 -1.59 6.61
C TRP A 220 -6.27 -1.86 5.41
N HIS A 221 -7.54 -1.49 5.56
CA HIS A 221 -8.50 -1.52 4.45
C HIS A 221 -8.48 -0.20 3.68
N GLY A 222 -8.69 -0.30 2.37
CA GLY A 222 -8.76 0.84 1.48
C GLY A 222 -10.20 1.18 1.12
N TRP A 223 -10.34 2.04 0.12
CA TRP A 223 -11.62 2.43 -0.46
C TRP A 223 -11.78 1.73 -1.80
N ASP A 224 -12.93 1.11 -2.03
CA ASP A 224 -13.27 0.56 -3.34
C ASP A 224 -13.31 1.71 -4.37
N GLY A 225 -12.70 1.49 -5.54
CA GLY A 225 -12.67 2.46 -6.63
C GLY A 225 -14.07 2.83 -7.14
N SER A 226 -15.04 1.91 -7.04
CA SER A 226 -16.44 2.16 -7.39
C SER A 226 -17.12 3.14 -6.43
N ASP A 227 -16.66 3.22 -5.18
CA ASP A 227 -17.16 4.16 -4.16
C ASP A 227 -16.47 5.53 -4.23
N LEU A 228 -15.54 5.72 -5.16
CA LEU A 228 -14.75 6.93 -5.29
C LEU A 228 -15.10 7.72 -6.56
N ASP A 229 -15.40 8.99 -6.37
CA ASP A 229 -15.22 10.01 -7.41
C ASP A 229 -13.94 10.83 -7.13
N PHE A 230 -13.60 11.73 -8.05
CA PHE A 230 -12.41 12.56 -7.91
C PHE A 230 -12.44 13.46 -6.67
N GLU A 231 -13.61 14.02 -6.33
CA GLU A 231 -13.73 14.93 -5.18
C GLU A 231 -13.57 14.19 -3.85
N LYS A 232 -14.14 12.99 -3.73
CA LYS A 232 -13.95 12.09 -2.58
C LYS A 232 -12.51 11.64 -2.48
N LEU A 233 -11.88 11.21 -3.58
CA LEU A 233 -10.45 10.85 -3.61
C LEU A 233 -9.56 12.01 -3.13
N ARG A 234 -9.81 13.22 -3.63
CA ARG A 234 -9.09 14.44 -3.23
C ARG A 234 -9.31 14.78 -1.76
N SER A 235 -10.54 14.66 -1.28
CA SER A 235 -10.90 14.89 0.12
C SER A 235 -10.20 13.90 1.05
N LEU A 236 -10.22 12.61 0.71
CA LEU A 236 -9.51 11.56 1.45
C LEU A 236 -8.00 11.79 1.45
N TYR A 237 -7.41 12.16 0.31
CA TYR A 237 -5.98 12.50 0.26
C TYR A 237 -5.64 13.68 1.17
N LYS A 238 -6.48 14.72 1.21
CA LYS A 238 -6.32 15.87 2.11
C LYS A 238 -6.44 15.46 3.58
N LYS A 239 -7.38 14.57 3.93
CA LYS A 239 -7.50 13.99 5.27
C LYS A 239 -6.22 13.23 5.64
N ALA A 240 -5.77 12.31 4.78
CA ALA A 240 -4.55 11.54 4.99
C ALA A 240 -3.31 12.44 5.16
N TRP A 241 -3.21 13.50 4.35
CA TRP A 241 -2.14 14.49 4.49
C TRP A 241 -2.18 15.26 5.82
N ASN A 242 -3.36 15.55 6.35
CA ASN A 242 -3.49 16.16 7.68
C ASN A 242 -3.14 15.18 8.80
N GLU A 243 -3.56 13.91 8.67
CA GLU A 243 -3.22 12.85 9.63
C GLU A 243 -1.72 12.60 9.69
N SER A 244 -1.03 12.60 8.55
CA SER A 244 0.42 12.39 8.53
C SER A 244 1.21 13.48 9.26
N LYS A 245 0.67 14.71 9.41
CA LYS A 245 1.28 15.75 10.25
C LYS A 245 1.35 15.37 11.73
N LYS A 246 0.43 14.51 12.19
CA LYS A 246 0.44 13.99 13.56
C LYS A 246 1.59 13.00 13.78
N GLN A 247 2.20 12.51 12.71
CA GLN A 247 3.24 11.47 12.71
C GLN A 247 4.60 12.01 12.20
N PRO A 248 5.17 13.07 12.79
CA PRO A 248 6.32 13.76 12.20
C PRO A 248 7.61 12.93 12.13
N LYS A 249 7.73 11.87 12.95
CA LYS A 249 8.95 11.06 13.10
C LYS A 249 8.97 9.81 12.22
N LEU A 250 7.90 9.53 11.49
CA LEU A 250 7.83 8.41 10.58
C LEU A 250 7.99 8.91 9.15
N LEU A 251 9.18 8.71 8.58
CA LEU A 251 9.35 8.78 7.14
C LEU A 251 8.62 7.57 6.54
N ASN A 252 7.69 7.79 5.62
CA ASN A 252 6.96 6.73 4.92
C ASN A 252 7.91 5.93 4.00
N ASN A 253 8.78 5.10 4.57
CA ASN A 253 9.40 4.01 3.83
C ASN A 253 8.48 2.80 3.89
N THR A 254 7.33 2.92 3.22
CA THR A 254 6.53 1.75 2.87
C THR A 254 7.20 1.07 1.69
N SER A 255 8.08 0.10 1.98
CA SER A 255 8.43 -0.96 1.04
C SER A 255 7.24 -1.91 1.01
N PHE A 256 6.41 -1.84 -0.03
CA PHE A 256 5.49 -2.92 -0.37
C PHE A 256 6.23 -3.80 -1.38
N ILE A 257 6.70 -4.96 -0.92
CA ILE A 257 7.25 -6.00 -1.79
C ILE A 257 6.05 -6.74 -2.37
N TYR A 258 5.96 -6.76 -3.70
CA TYR A 258 4.96 -7.48 -4.49
C TYR A 258 5.31 -8.96 -4.60
#